data_AF-A0A7X2ZX22-F1
#
_entry.id   AF-A0A7X2ZX22-F1
#
_cell.length_a   1.000
_cell.length_b   1.000
_cell.length_c   1.000
_cell.angle_alpha   90.00
_cell.angle_beta   90.00
_cell.angle_gamma   90.00
#
_symmetry.space_group_name_H-M   'P 1'
#
loop_
_entity.id
_entity.type
_entity.pdbx_description
1 polymer ?
#
loop_
_entity_poly.entity_id
_entity_poly.type
_entity_poly.pdbx_seq_one_letter_code
_entity_poly.pdbx_strand_id
1 'polypeptide(L)'
;MDQKTVRFSRKDPAQFFRTLNKRVNDYFKENKLKKTGNWRLHLKTLIMFALFLTPYFLILTLGLPIWANLILTIVMGIGMAGVGMNVMHDGNHGAYSNKKWVNKIMGGSIYILAGNVYNWQVQHNVLHHTYTNIHEHDEDMEAGRILRFSKHAEWQKHHKFQHFYSVLLYGLLTFNWAITTDFQQMYRYMKRKLAYGKLPSAAVNWSTLVITKILYITIWIVLPLIFVDMAWWMILLGFF
;
A
#
# COMPACT_ATOMS: atom_id res chain seq x y z
N MET A 1 1.46 0.50 28.70
CA MET A 1 0.90 -0.86 28.77
C MET A 1 2.04 -1.83 28.60
N ASP A 2 2.11 -2.82 29.47
CA ASP A 2 3.16 -3.83 29.52
C ASP A 2 2.95 -4.80 28.35
N GLN A 3 3.57 -4.51 27.19
CA GLN A 3 3.46 -5.38 26.02
C GLN A 3 4.21 -6.68 26.31
N LYS A 4 3.46 -7.72 26.68
CA LYS A 4 3.98 -9.08 26.81
C LYS A 4 4.71 -9.44 25.52
N THR A 5 6.00 -9.72 25.63
CA THR A 5 6.80 -10.14 24.47
C THR A 5 6.22 -11.42 23.89
N VAL A 6 5.69 -11.35 22.67
CA VAL A 6 5.20 -12.52 21.94
C VAL A 6 6.38 -13.45 21.67
N ARG A 7 6.25 -14.72 22.06
CA ARG A 7 7.25 -15.76 21.82
C ARG A 7 6.62 -16.85 20.97
N PHE A 8 7.28 -17.18 19.86
CA PHE A 8 6.92 -18.32 19.02
C PHE A 8 7.69 -19.58 19.47
N SER A 9 7.05 -20.75 19.40
CA SER A 9 7.71 -22.03 19.71
C SER A 9 8.94 -22.22 18.82
N ARG A 10 10.05 -22.73 19.39
CA ARG A 10 11.30 -22.91 18.65
C ARG A 10 11.49 -24.32 18.06
N LYS A 11 10.73 -25.32 18.53
CA LYS A 11 10.93 -26.73 18.15
C LYS A 11 10.06 -27.17 16.96
N ASP A 12 8.76 -26.92 17.02
CA ASP A 12 7.78 -27.39 16.02
C ASP A 12 7.72 -26.50 14.75
N PRO A 13 7.75 -25.15 14.87
CA PRO A 13 7.64 -24.26 13.70
C PRO A 13 8.83 -24.36 12.73
N ALA A 14 10.01 -24.76 13.21
CA ALA A 14 11.19 -24.95 12.35
C ALA A 14 10.99 -26.12 11.39
N GLN A 15 10.37 -27.22 11.83
CA GLN A 15 10.04 -28.34 10.96
C GLN A 15 8.92 -28.00 10.00
N PHE A 16 7.87 -27.32 10.46
CA PHE A 16 6.80 -26.84 9.59
C PHE A 16 7.33 -25.92 8.49
N PHE A 17 8.08 -24.87 8.84
CA PHE A 17 8.61 -23.90 7.88
C PHE A 17 9.56 -24.54 6.87
N ARG A 18 10.44 -25.46 7.31
CA ARG A 18 11.33 -26.20 6.41
C ARG A 18 10.53 -27.09 5.46
N THR A 19 9.55 -27.82 5.98
CA THR A 19 8.71 -28.74 5.19
C THR A 19 7.87 -27.98 4.17
N LEU A 20 7.25 -26.86 4.57
CA LEU A 20 6.49 -25.98 3.70
C LEU A 20 7.36 -25.43 2.57
N ASN A 21 8.51 -24.84 2.90
CA ASN A 21 9.43 -24.30 1.89
C ASN A 21 9.92 -25.38 0.93
N LYS A 22 10.23 -26.58 1.42
CA LYS A 22 10.61 -27.71 0.57
C LYS A 22 9.50 -28.03 -0.44
N ARG A 23 8.27 -28.26 0.05
CA ARG A 23 7.12 -28.60 -0.81
C ARG A 23 6.80 -27.52 -1.85
N VAL A 24 6.85 -26.24 -1.46
CA VAL A 24 6.64 -25.11 -2.38
C VAL A 24 7.73 -25.09 -3.46
N ASN A 25 9.00 -25.25 -3.07
CA ASN A 25 10.11 -25.27 -4.02
C ASN A 25 10.04 -26.46 -4.99
N ASP A 26 9.70 -27.64 -4.48
CA ASP A 26 9.52 -28.86 -5.27
C ASP A 26 8.39 -28.66 -6.28
N TYR A 27 7.25 -28.09 -5.87
CA TYR A 27 6.14 -27.74 -6.77
C TYR A 27 6.58 -26.87 -7.95
N PHE A 28 7.32 -25.77 -7.70
CA PHE A 28 7.82 -24.91 -8.78
C PHE A 28 8.77 -25.65 -9.72
N LYS A 29 9.65 -26.49 -9.17
CA LYS A 29 10.64 -27.25 -9.94
C LYS A 29 9.98 -28.32 -10.82
N GLU A 30 9.12 -29.14 -10.24
CA GLU A 30 8.41 -30.24 -10.91
C GLU A 30 7.51 -29.72 -12.03
N ASN A 31 6.84 -28.59 -11.81
CA ASN A 31 5.96 -27.96 -12.80
C ASN A 31 6.70 -27.03 -13.77
N LYS A 32 8.04 -26.91 -13.68
CA LYS A 32 8.88 -26.01 -14.50
C LYS A 32 8.40 -24.55 -14.47
N LEU A 33 7.89 -24.13 -13.32
CA LEU A 33 7.36 -22.78 -13.10
C LEU A 33 8.44 -21.87 -12.52
N LYS A 34 8.45 -20.61 -12.96
CA LYS A 34 9.24 -19.56 -12.32
C LYS A 34 8.54 -19.12 -11.03
N LYS A 35 9.33 -18.82 -9.99
CA LYS A 35 8.83 -18.20 -8.74
C LYS A 35 8.50 -16.71 -8.90
N THR A 36 8.89 -16.12 -10.02
CA THR A 36 8.62 -14.70 -10.33
C THR A 36 7.46 -14.57 -11.31
N GLY A 37 6.96 -13.35 -11.46
CA GLY A 37 5.87 -13.00 -12.36
C GLY A 37 6.00 -13.59 -13.77
N ASN A 38 4.83 -13.91 -14.34
CA ASN A 38 4.67 -14.40 -15.70
C ASN A 38 3.93 -13.36 -16.56
N TRP A 39 3.62 -13.71 -17.82
CA TRP A 39 2.93 -12.80 -18.74
C TRP A 39 1.57 -12.32 -18.22
N ARG A 40 0.84 -13.14 -17.45
CA ARG A 40 -0.46 -12.76 -16.88
C ARG A 40 -0.31 -11.64 -15.86
N LEU A 41 0.76 -11.66 -15.07
CA LEU A 41 1.08 -10.59 -14.14
C LEU A 41 1.42 -9.28 -14.90
N HIS A 42 2.14 -9.36 -16.01
CA HIS A 42 2.45 -8.18 -16.82
C HIS A 42 1.21 -7.62 -17.53
N LEU A 43 0.33 -8.48 -18.05
CA LEU A 43 -0.95 -8.06 -18.62
C LEU A 43 -1.84 -7.40 -17.55
N LYS A 44 -1.95 -8.01 -16.36
CA LYS A 44 -2.65 -7.43 -15.22
C LYS A 44 -2.09 -6.05 -14.90
N THR A 45 -0.77 -5.89 -14.89
CA THR A 45 -0.10 -4.62 -14.62
C THR A 45 -0.45 -3.55 -15.65
N LEU A 46 -0.42 -3.89 -16.95
CA LEU A 46 -0.82 -2.99 -18.01
C LEU A 46 -2.27 -2.54 -17.84
N ILE A 47 -3.19 -3.47 -17.54
CA ILE A 47 -4.61 -3.15 -17.31
C ILE A 47 -4.78 -2.23 -16.09
N MET A 48 -4.12 -2.54 -14.96
CA MET A 48 -4.26 -1.71 -13.74
C MET A 48 -3.71 -0.31 -13.94
N PHE A 49 -2.56 -0.14 -14.61
CA PHE A 49 -2.04 1.18 -14.94
C PHE A 49 -2.87 1.92 -15.99
N ALA A 50 -3.45 1.22 -16.97
CA ALA A 50 -4.35 1.85 -17.93
C ALA A 50 -5.61 2.38 -17.23
N LEU A 51 -6.23 1.56 -16.38
CA LEU A 51 -7.37 1.98 -15.56
C LEU A 51 -7.02 3.14 -14.62
N PHE A 52 -5.77 3.25 -14.20
CA PHE A 52 -5.35 4.33 -13.31
C PHE A 52 -5.00 5.63 -14.07
N LEU A 53 -4.11 5.55 -15.05
CA LEU A 53 -3.51 6.72 -15.69
C LEU A 53 -4.32 7.23 -16.88
N THR A 54 -5.00 6.36 -17.62
CA THR A 54 -5.81 6.81 -18.78
C THR A 54 -6.93 7.76 -18.33
N PRO A 55 -7.77 7.44 -17.33
CA PRO A 55 -8.79 8.37 -16.87
C PRO A 55 -8.22 9.71 -16.40
N TYR A 56 -7.09 9.69 -15.69
CA TYR A 56 -6.40 10.90 -15.25
C TYR A 56 -6.05 11.82 -16.42
N PHE A 57 -5.40 11.30 -17.46
CA PHE A 57 -5.03 12.13 -18.62
C PHE A 57 -6.24 12.59 -19.43
N LEU A 58 -7.31 11.79 -19.52
CA LEU A 58 -8.56 12.20 -20.19
C LEU A 58 -9.22 13.36 -19.44
N ILE A 59 -9.30 13.31 -18.11
CA ILE A 59 -9.82 14.39 -17.26
C ILE A 59 -9.03 15.68 -17.50
N LEU A 60 -7.70 15.60 -17.54
CA LEU A 60 -6.82 16.77 -17.71
C LEU A 60 -6.88 17.42 -19.10
N THR A 61 -7.27 16.68 -20.15
CA THR A 61 -7.05 17.14 -21.54
C THR A 61 -8.32 17.35 -22.34
N LEU A 62 -9.44 16.70 -21.99
CA LEU A 62 -10.62 16.67 -22.86
C LEU A 62 -11.75 17.63 -22.46
N GLY A 63 -11.62 18.36 -21.35
CA GLY A 63 -12.65 19.34 -20.92
C GLY A 63 -14.04 18.71 -20.76
N LEU A 64 -14.10 17.50 -20.20
CA LEU A 64 -15.33 16.69 -20.14
C LEU A 64 -16.37 17.26 -19.17
N PRO A 65 -17.66 16.97 -19.37
CA PRO A 65 -18.70 17.35 -18.41
C PRO A 65 -18.50 16.63 -17.08
N ILE A 66 -19.02 17.25 -16.00
CA ILE A 66 -18.82 16.79 -14.60
C ILE A 66 -19.17 15.30 -14.42
N TRP A 67 -20.27 14.82 -15.00
CA TRP A 67 -20.70 13.43 -14.86
C TRP A 67 -19.69 12.44 -15.48
N ALA A 68 -19.02 12.81 -16.57
CA ALA A 68 -18.00 11.99 -17.21
C ALA A 68 -16.71 11.98 -16.37
N ASN A 69 -16.30 13.14 -15.84
CA ASN A 69 -15.18 13.23 -14.90
C ASN A 69 -15.41 12.38 -13.64
N LEU A 70 -16.65 12.33 -13.14
CA LEU A 70 -17.02 11.49 -11.99
C LEU A 70 -16.84 10.00 -12.30
N ILE A 71 -17.33 9.53 -13.46
CA ILE A 71 -17.15 8.13 -13.89
C ILE A 71 -15.66 7.80 -14.04
N LEU A 72 -14.90 8.67 -14.70
CA LEU A 72 -13.46 8.50 -14.87
C LEU A 72 -12.71 8.47 -13.54
N THR A 73 -13.15 9.25 -12.55
CA THR A 73 -12.58 9.23 -11.19
C THR A 73 -12.84 7.89 -10.50
N ILE A 74 -14.04 7.32 -10.62
CA ILE A 74 -14.35 5.98 -10.08
C ILE A 74 -13.45 4.91 -10.73
N VAL A 75 -13.32 4.94 -12.06
CA VAL A 75 -12.44 4.02 -12.80
C VAL A 75 -10.99 4.17 -12.37
N MET A 76 -10.53 5.41 -12.19
CA MET A 76 -9.21 5.74 -11.68
C MET A 76 -8.97 5.15 -10.29
N GLY A 77 -9.94 5.24 -9.37
CA GLY A 77 -9.88 4.64 -8.04
C GLY A 77 -9.73 3.11 -8.07
N ILE A 78 -10.45 2.44 -8.97
CA ILE A 78 -10.29 0.98 -9.20
C ILE A 78 -8.87 0.67 -9.69
N GLY A 79 -8.36 1.45 -10.65
CA GLY A 79 -6.99 1.32 -11.13
C GLY A 79 -5.95 1.55 -10.03
N MET A 80 -6.12 2.59 -9.22
CA MET A 80 -5.27 2.95 -8.08
C MET A 80 -5.16 1.79 -7.08
N ALA A 81 -6.31 1.26 -6.64
CA ALA A 81 -6.36 0.09 -5.75
C ALA A 81 -5.71 -1.14 -6.40
N GLY A 82 -5.95 -1.34 -7.70
CA GLY A 82 -5.35 -2.40 -8.50
C GLY A 82 -3.83 -2.34 -8.54
N VAL A 83 -3.25 -1.16 -8.80
CA VAL A 83 -1.80 -0.93 -8.80
C VAL A 83 -1.23 -1.21 -7.40
N GLY A 84 -1.86 -0.69 -6.34
CA GLY A 84 -1.43 -0.89 -4.95
C GLY A 84 -1.42 -2.36 -4.53
N MET A 85 -2.53 -3.07 -4.73
CA MET A 85 -2.70 -4.44 -4.24
C MET A 85 -2.03 -5.51 -5.09
N ASN A 86 -1.67 -5.20 -6.34
CA ASN A 86 -1.09 -6.17 -7.26
C ASN A 86 0.33 -5.82 -7.70
N VAL A 87 0.53 -4.62 -8.24
CA VAL A 87 1.80 -4.27 -8.90
C VAL A 87 2.83 -3.84 -7.87
N MET A 88 2.43 -2.90 -7.02
CA MET A 88 3.22 -2.36 -5.93
C MET A 88 3.58 -3.45 -4.91
N HIS A 89 2.57 -4.20 -4.47
CA HIS A 89 2.72 -5.32 -3.53
C HIS A 89 3.70 -6.38 -4.04
N ASP A 90 3.48 -6.94 -5.24
CA ASP A 90 4.35 -7.96 -5.84
C ASP A 90 5.79 -7.44 -6.04
N GLY A 91 5.94 -6.16 -6.36
CA GLY A 91 7.24 -5.49 -6.50
C GLY A 91 7.99 -5.36 -5.17
N ASN A 92 7.30 -4.95 -4.10
CA ASN A 92 7.89 -4.80 -2.78
C ASN A 92 8.19 -6.13 -2.06
N HIS A 93 7.56 -7.23 -2.49
CA HIS A 93 7.93 -8.61 -2.13
C HIS A 93 9.05 -9.20 -3.01
N GLY A 94 9.45 -8.50 -4.08
CA GLY A 94 10.48 -8.98 -5.01
C GLY A 94 10.03 -10.13 -5.92
N ALA A 95 8.73 -10.43 -5.96
CA ALA A 95 8.15 -11.51 -6.76
C ALA A 95 7.81 -11.08 -8.19
N TYR A 96 7.70 -9.78 -8.46
CA TYR A 96 7.30 -9.27 -9.79
C TYR A 96 8.28 -9.71 -10.90
N SER A 97 9.59 -9.68 -10.66
CA SER A 97 10.62 -10.04 -11.64
C SER A 97 11.87 -10.66 -10.99
N ASN A 98 12.66 -11.38 -11.78
CA ASN A 98 14.01 -11.79 -11.37
C ASN A 98 15.02 -10.63 -11.38
N LYS A 99 14.70 -9.51 -12.05
CA LYS A 99 15.54 -8.31 -12.10
C LYS A 99 15.17 -7.38 -10.95
N LYS A 100 16.11 -7.16 -10.02
CA LYS A 100 15.91 -6.30 -8.84
C LYS A 100 15.42 -4.88 -9.17
N TRP A 101 15.91 -4.28 -10.26
CA TRP A 101 15.50 -2.93 -10.66
C TRP A 101 14.04 -2.87 -11.11
N VAL A 102 13.52 -3.94 -11.75
CA VAL A 102 12.11 -4.01 -12.15
C VAL A 102 11.22 -4.06 -10.91
N ASN A 103 11.57 -4.88 -9.92
CA ASN A 103 10.87 -4.91 -8.63
C ASN A 103 10.89 -3.54 -7.94
N LYS A 104 12.04 -2.84 -7.98
CA LYS A 104 12.16 -1.49 -7.40
C LYS A 104 11.24 -0.47 -8.09
N ILE A 105 11.10 -0.52 -9.41
CA ILE A 105 10.18 0.37 -10.14
C ILE A 105 8.73 0.02 -9.81
N MET A 106 8.35 -1.26 -9.88
CA MET A 106 6.97 -1.69 -9.63
C MET A 106 6.57 -1.45 -8.18
N GLY A 107 7.42 -1.79 -7.21
CA GLY A 107 7.20 -1.48 -5.79
C GLY A 107 7.22 0.02 -5.49
N GLY A 108 8.00 0.80 -6.26
CA GLY A 108 8.05 2.25 -6.20
C GLY A 108 6.79 2.94 -6.72
N SER A 109 5.88 2.23 -7.40
CA SER A 109 4.57 2.80 -7.77
C SER A 109 3.76 3.25 -6.56
N ILE A 110 4.09 2.78 -5.34
CA ILE A 110 3.49 3.31 -4.10
C ILE A 110 3.63 4.83 -3.95
N TYR A 111 4.69 5.44 -4.49
CA TYR A 111 4.93 6.88 -4.36
C TYR A 111 3.89 7.73 -5.09
N ILE A 112 3.29 7.22 -6.16
CA ILE A 112 2.15 7.87 -6.82
C ILE A 112 0.80 7.49 -6.20
N LEU A 113 0.80 6.65 -5.16
CA LEU A 113 -0.34 6.18 -4.37
C LEU A 113 -0.29 6.69 -2.92
N ALA A 114 0.31 7.86 -2.71
CA ALA A 114 0.59 8.50 -1.44
C ALA A 114 1.62 7.81 -0.54
N GLY A 115 1.81 6.50 -0.58
CA GLY A 115 2.65 5.78 0.39
C GLY A 115 4.16 5.87 0.15
N ASN A 116 4.94 5.24 1.04
CA ASN A 116 6.40 5.18 0.98
C ASN A 116 6.92 3.74 1.03
N VAL A 117 7.84 3.38 0.14
CA VAL A 117 8.40 2.01 0.05
C VAL A 117 9.03 1.55 1.35
N TYR A 118 9.84 2.39 2.00
CA TYR A 118 10.52 2.00 3.24
C TYR A 118 9.51 1.74 4.37
N ASN A 119 8.56 2.67 4.57
CA ASN A 119 7.52 2.50 5.58
C ASN A 119 6.70 1.24 5.32
N TRP A 120 6.25 1.06 4.08
CA TRP A 120 5.46 -0.11 3.70
C TRP A 120 6.24 -1.42 3.92
N GLN A 121 7.52 -1.48 3.55
CA GLN A 121 8.33 -2.68 3.78
C GLN A 121 8.58 -2.95 5.27
N VAL A 122 8.76 -1.93 6.10
CA VAL A 122 8.87 -2.13 7.55
C VAL A 122 7.54 -2.60 8.14
N GLN A 123 6.45 -1.90 7.81
CA GLN A 123 5.11 -2.23 8.30
C GLN A 123 4.68 -3.64 7.84
N HIS A 124 4.68 -3.88 6.54
CA HIS A 124 4.13 -5.09 5.96
C HIS A 124 5.12 -6.26 6.01
N ASN A 125 6.35 -6.08 5.52
CA ASN A 125 7.29 -7.21 5.38
C ASN A 125 7.95 -7.59 6.71
N VAL A 126 8.15 -6.63 7.62
CA VAL A 126 8.82 -6.90 8.90
C VAL A 126 7.78 -7.10 10.01
N LEU A 127 6.88 -6.15 10.24
CA LEU A 127 5.95 -6.24 11.38
C LEU A 127 4.79 -7.19 11.09
N HIS A 128 4.00 -6.92 10.05
CA HIS A 128 2.81 -7.70 9.71
C HIS A 128 3.14 -9.16 9.43
N HIS A 129 4.12 -9.48 8.58
CA HIS A 129 4.49 -10.88 8.33
C HIS A 129 5.13 -11.61 9.52
N THR A 130 5.63 -10.90 10.54
CA THR A 130 6.12 -11.53 11.78
C THR A 130 4.98 -11.75 12.79
N TYR A 131 4.04 -10.81 12.89
CA TYR A 131 3.00 -10.78 13.91
C TYR A 131 1.59 -10.79 13.33
N THR A 132 1.39 -11.44 12.19
CA THR A 132 0.15 -11.39 11.40
C THR A 132 -1.08 -11.66 12.26
N ASN A 133 -2.04 -10.74 12.24
CA ASN A 133 -3.29 -10.83 12.97
C ASN A 133 -3.16 -10.93 14.51
N ILE A 134 -2.01 -10.54 15.08
CA ILE A 134 -1.82 -10.45 16.53
C ILE A 134 -2.12 -9.03 16.99
N HIS A 135 -3.16 -8.87 17.81
CA HIS A 135 -3.58 -7.58 18.35
C HIS A 135 -2.43 -6.87 19.09
N GLU A 136 -2.28 -5.56 18.89
CA GLU A 136 -1.21 -4.69 19.42
C GLU A 136 0.21 -4.95 18.87
N HIS A 137 0.38 -5.92 17.97
CA HIS A 137 1.66 -6.24 17.33
C HIS A 137 1.64 -6.10 15.82
N ASP A 138 0.47 -6.28 15.20
CA ASP A 138 0.24 -6.05 13.78
C ASP A 138 -0.31 -4.65 13.54
N GLU A 139 0.54 -3.75 13.03
CA GLU A 139 0.14 -2.38 12.72
C GLU A 139 -0.91 -2.32 11.59
N ASP A 140 -1.00 -3.33 10.73
CA ASP A 140 -2.06 -3.41 9.70
C ASP A 140 -3.46 -3.61 10.33
N MET A 141 -3.54 -3.97 11.62
CA MET A 141 -4.79 -4.02 12.39
C MET A 141 -5.07 -2.76 13.21
N GLU A 142 -4.16 -1.78 13.24
CA GLU A 142 -4.30 -0.58 14.06
C GLU A 142 -5.19 0.48 13.37
N ALA A 143 -6.49 0.41 13.61
CA ALA A 143 -7.46 1.42 13.16
C ALA A 143 -7.94 2.37 14.27
N GLY A 144 -7.10 2.57 15.29
CA GLY A 144 -7.45 3.35 16.48
C GLY A 144 -8.69 2.78 17.19
N ARG A 145 -9.64 3.66 17.53
CA ARG A 145 -10.93 3.27 18.17
C ARG A 145 -12.09 3.19 17.17
N ILE A 146 -11.84 3.52 15.90
CA ILE A 146 -12.90 3.76 14.91
C ILE A 146 -13.37 2.45 14.28
N LEU A 147 -12.42 1.61 13.83
CA LEU A 147 -12.72 0.27 13.30
C LEU A 147 -12.19 -0.80 14.25
N ARG A 148 -12.81 -1.98 14.20
CA ARG A 148 -12.43 -3.14 15.00
C ARG A 148 -12.18 -4.35 14.12
N PHE A 149 -10.90 -4.70 14.00
CA PHE A 149 -10.43 -5.84 13.20
C PHE A 149 -10.12 -7.10 14.01
N SER A 150 -10.07 -7.02 15.34
CA SER A 150 -9.80 -8.16 16.20
C SER A 150 -10.90 -8.34 17.24
N LYS A 151 -11.20 -9.59 17.58
CA LYS A 151 -12.04 -9.91 18.74
C LYS A 151 -11.39 -9.49 20.06
N HIS A 152 -10.06 -9.34 20.08
CA HIS A 152 -9.27 -8.95 21.24
C HIS A 152 -9.23 -7.43 21.45
N ALA A 153 -9.64 -6.65 20.45
CA ALA A 153 -9.81 -5.21 20.61
C ALA A 153 -11.12 -4.90 21.34
N GLU A 154 -11.12 -3.82 22.12
CA GLU A 154 -12.30 -3.31 22.82
C GLU A 154 -13.44 -3.05 21.82
N TRP A 155 -14.62 -3.59 22.11
CA TRP A 155 -15.81 -3.37 21.29
C TRP A 155 -16.56 -2.12 21.77
N GLN A 156 -16.94 -1.27 20.82
CA GLN A 156 -17.75 -0.08 21.07
C GLN A 156 -19.04 -0.15 20.27
N LYS A 157 -20.10 0.51 20.76
CA LYS A 157 -21.46 0.37 20.21
C LYS A 157 -21.57 0.70 18.72
N HIS A 158 -20.75 1.64 18.22
CA HIS A 158 -20.76 2.01 16.80
C HIS A 158 -20.15 0.92 15.92
N HIS A 159 -19.26 0.05 16.42
CA HIS A 159 -18.66 -1.03 15.63
C HIS A 159 -19.69 -1.99 15.02
N LYS A 160 -20.91 -2.07 15.58
CA LYS A 160 -22.00 -2.84 14.98
C LYS A 160 -22.37 -2.37 13.56
N PHE A 161 -22.08 -1.10 13.25
CA PHE A 161 -22.34 -0.48 11.95
C PHE A 161 -21.06 -0.30 11.11
N GLN A 162 -19.92 -0.87 11.52
CA GLN A 162 -18.65 -0.65 10.83
C GLN A 162 -18.66 -1.09 9.37
N HIS A 163 -19.51 -2.04 9.00
CA HIS A 163 -19.69 -2.47 7.62
C HIS A 163 -20.31 -1.39 6.70
N PHE A 164 -20.98 -0.38 7.27
CA PHE A 164 -21.49 0.75 6.50
C PHE A 164 -20.47 1.89 6.42
N TYR A 165 -19.95 2.34 7.58
CA TYR A 165 -19.08 3.50 7.60
C TYR A 165 -17.63 3.19 7.20
N SER A 166 -17.19 1.93 7.21
CA SER A 166 -15.85 1.56 6.76
C SER A 166 -15.62 1.97 5.30
N VAL A 167 -16.60 1.79 4.42
CA VAL A 167 -16.49 2.17 3.00
C VAL A 167 -16.07 3.63 2.85
N LEU A 168 -16.72 4.52 3.60
CA LEU A 168 -16.39 5.95 3.62
C LEU A 168 -15.01 6.21 4.23
N LEU A 169 -14.71 5.59 5.38
CA LEU A 169 -13.44 5.80 6.07
C LEU A 169 -12.23 5.29 5.29
N TYR A 170 -12.38 4.24 4.49
CA TYR A 170 -11.32 3.74 3.64
C TYR A 170 -10.94 4.76 2.55
N GLY A 171 -11.90 5.53 2.01
CA GLY A 171 -11.60 6.66 1.12
C GLY A 171 -10.76 7.76 1.80
N LEU A 172 -10.95 7.97 3.11
CA LEU A 172 -10.20 8.96 3.88
C LEU A 172 -8.78 8.49 4.26
N LEU A 173 -8.44 7.21 4.10
CA LEU A 173 -7.11 6.70 4.45
C LEU A 173 -6.00 7.34 3.62
N THR A 174 -6.28 7.68 2.36
CA THR A 174 -5.33 8.36 1.46
C THR A 174 -4.85 9.68 2.05
N PHE A 175 -5.74 10.47 2.67
CA PHE A 175 -5.36 11.71 3.37
C PHE A 175 -4.44 11.45 4.56
N ASN A 176 -4.80 10.47 5.38
CA ASN A 176 -4.02 10.12 6.55
C ASN A 176 -2.61 9.68 6.14
N TRP A 177 -2.49 8.87 5.08
CA TRP A 177 -1.19 8.50 4.52
C TRP A 177 -0.44 9.70 3.94
N ALA A 178 -1.10 10.54 3.15
CA ALA A 178 -0.47 11.70 2.51
C ALA A 178 0.11 12.70 3.52
N ILE A 179 -0.55 12.91 4.67
CA ILE A 179 -0.24 14.03 5.57
C ILE A 179 0.37 13.58 6.90
N THR A 180 -0.02 12.44 7.44
CA THR A 180 0.24 12.08 8.85
C THR A 180 0.95 10.75 9.03
N THR A 181 0.33 9.64 8.64
CA THR A 181 0.81 8.27 8.94
C THR A 181 2.23 8.04 8.48
N ASP A 182 2.57 8.40 7.24
CA ASP A 182 3.91 8.13 6.71
C ASP A 182 5.01 8.89 7.46
N PHE A 183 4.74 10.11 7.90
CA PHE A 183 5.71 10.91 8.68
C PHE A 183 5.91 10.32 10.08
N GLN A 184 4.81 9.92 10.73
CA GLN A 184 4.86 9.28 12.05
C GLN A 184 5.55 7.91 12.00
N GLN A 185 5.21 7.09 11.01
CA GLN A 185 5.85 5.80 10.74
C GLN A 185 7.34 5.98 10.46
N MET A 186 7.71 6.90 9.58
CA MET A 186 9.11 7.19 9.25
C MET A 186 9.90 7.53 10.51
N TYR A 187 9.41 8.47 11.32
CA TYR A 187 10.04 8.83 12.59
C TYR A 187 10.19 7.62 13.52
N ARG A 188 9.11 6.88 13.76
CA ARG A 188 9.09 5.74 14.70
C ARG A 188 10.01 4.61 14.23
N TYR A 189 9.98 4.25 12.96
CA TYR A 189 10.79 3.17 12.39
C TYR A 189 12.27 3.50 12.39
N MET A 190 12.63 4.73 12.01
CA MET A 190 14.03 5.19 12.07
C MET A 190 14.55 5.25 13.51
N LYS A 191 13.74 5.76 14.46
CA LYS A 191 14.09 5.81 15.89
C LYS A 191 14.31 4.42 16.48
N ARG A 192 13.47 3.45 16.10
CA ARG A 192 13.57 2.04 16.53
C ARG A 192 14.57 1.22 15.71
N LYS A 193 15.22 1.82 14.69
CA LYS A 193 16.16 1.15 13.77
C LYS A 193 15.57 -0.08 13.08
N LEU A 194 14.28 -0.01 12.72
CA LEU A 194 13.60 -1.08 11.97
C LEU A 194 13.93 -0.96 10.47
N ALA A 195 14.17 -2.08 9.80
CA ALA A 195 14.42 -2.09 8.36
C ALA A 195 14.10 -3.46 7.75
N TYR A 196 13.59 -3.44 6.51
CA TYR A 196 13.60 -4.62 5.66
C TYR A 196 14.96 -4.73 4.97
N GLY A 197 15.83 -5.59 5.51
CA GLY A 197 17.22 -5.71 5.06
C GLY A 197 18.16 -4.71 5.74
N LYS A 198 19.02 -4.04 4.97
CA LYS A 198 20.02 -3.09 5.52
C LYS A 198 19.34 -1.79 5.96
N LEU A 199 19.64 -1.32 7.17
CA LEU A 199 19.16 -0.03 7.67
C LEU A 199 19.66 1.10 6.75
N PRO A 200 18.75 1.88 6.13
CA PRO A 200 19.12 2.98 5.25
C PRO A 200 19.59 4.22 6.04
N SER A 201 20.18 5.18 5.32
CA SER A 201 20.50 6.50 5.88
C SER A 201 19.22 7.27 6.17
N ALA A 202 19.14 7.88 7.36
CA ALA A 202 18.02 8.72 7.76
C ALA A 202 17.78 9.87 6.76
N ALA A 203 18.86 10.54 6.32
CA ALA A 203 18.75 11.63 5.37
C ALA A 203 18.12 11.18 4.04
N VAL A 204 18.51 10.00 3.53
CA VAL A 204 17.96 9.46 2.27
C VAL A 204 16.47 9.15 2.41
N ASN A 205 16.07 8.53 3.51
CA ASN A 205 14.67 8.16 3.73
C ASN A 205 13.76 9.40 3.90
N TRP A 206 14.19 10.37 4.72
CA TRP A 206 13.44 11.61 4.91
C TRP A 206 13.35 12.43 3.62
N SER A 207 14.46 12.59 2.89
CA SER A 207 14.44 13.28 1.60
C SER A 207 13.56 12.58 0.58
N THR A 208 13.63 11.24 0.50
CA THR A 208 12.75 10.45 -0.38
C THR A 208 11.29 10.68 -0.03
N LEU A 209 10.93 10.60 1.26
CA LEU A 209 9.58 10.84 1.73
C LEU A 209 9.09 12.23 1.29
N VAL A 210 9.81 13.29 1.64
CA VAL A 210 9.38 14.67 1.32
C VAL A 210 9.26 14.89 -0.18
N ILE A 211 10.26 14.49 -0.98
CA ILE A 211 10.23 14.66 -2.44
C ILE A 211 9.04 13.91 -3.04
N THR A 212 8.80 12.66 -2.63
CA THR A 212 7.69 11.87 -3.16
C THR A 212 6.33 12.43 -2.76
N LYS A 213 6.17 13.01 -1.57
CA LYS A 213 4.93 13.70 -1.16
C LYS A 213 4.68 14.97 -1.98
N ILE A 214 5.73 15.76 -2.24
CA ILE A 214 5.63 16.93 -3.12
C ILE A 214 5.18 16.48 -4.52
N LEU A 215 5.83 15.47 -5.11
CA LEU A 215 5.43 14.95 -6.41
C LEU A 215 3.99 14.42 -6.42
N TYR A 216 3.59 13.71 -5.38
CA TYR A 216 2.23 13.19 -5.22
C TYR A 216 1.19 14.32 -5.20
N ILE A 217 1.37 15.35 -4.35
CA ILE A 217 0.47 16.51 -4.28
C ILE A 217 0.46 17.26 -5.62
N THR A 218 1.63 17.41 -6.25
CA THR A 218 1.72 18.08 -7.56
C THR A 218 0.91 17.34 -8.61
N ILE A 219 1.05 16.02 -8.71
CA ILE A 219 0.33 15.20 -9.69
C ILE A 219 -1.17 15.22 -9.43
N TRP A 220 -1.61 14.96 -8.20
CA TRP A 220 -3.03 14.68 -7.95
C TRP A 220 -3.86 15.90 -7.58
N ILE A 221 -3.24 17.03 -7.20
CA ILE A 221 -3.95 18.23 -6.77
C ILE A 221 -3.55 19.43 -7.64
N VAL A 222 -2.25 19.73 -7.73
CA VAL A 222 -1.79 20.97 -8.40
C VAL A 222 -2.05 20.93 -9.92
N LEU A 223 -1.73 19.82 -10.59
CA LEU A 223 -1.97 19.71 -12.04
C LEU A 223 -3.48 19.80 -12.38
N PRO A 224 -4.39 19.07 -11.72
CA PRO A 224 -5.82 19.27 -11.94
C PRO A 224 -6.30 20.70 -11.69
N LEU A 225 -5.80 21.40 -10.65
CA LEU A 225 -6.17 22.80 -10.38
C LEU A 225 -5.74 23.77 -11.48
N ILE A 226 -4.69 23.44 -12.25
CA ILE A 226 -4.18 24.28 -13.33
C ILE A 226 -4.88 23.98 -14.65
N PHE A 227 -5.09 22.70 -14.96
CA PHE A 227 -5.52 22.25 -16.28
C PHE A 227 -7.02 21.97 -16.41
N VAL A 228 -7.73 21.83 -15.30
CA VAL A 228 -9.16 21.49 -15.31
C VAL A 228 -9.96 22.71 -14.87
N ASP A 229 -10.80 23.23 -15.77
CA ASP A 229 -11.71 24.34 -15.49
C ASP A 229 -12.89 23.88 -14.62
N MET A 230 -12.60 23.63 -13.34
CA MET A 230 -13.57 23.26 -12.31
C MET A 230 -13.27 24.00 -11.02
N ALA A 231 -14.30 24.16 -10.19
CA ALA A 231 -14.10 24.71 -8.85
C ALA A 231 -13.14 23.82 -8.05
N TRP A 232 -12.20 24.44 -7.31
CA TRP A 232 -11.15 23.74 -6.56
C TRP A 232 -11.69 22.65 -5.62
N TRP A 233 -12.88 22.86 -5.03
CA TRP A 233 -13.49 21.90 -4.13
C TRP A 233 -13.96 20.63 -4.85
N MET A 234 -14.33 20.69 -6.13
CA MET A 234 -14.68 19.51 -6.93
C MET A 234 -13.44 18.64 -7.20
N ILE A 235 -12.29 19.26 -7.41
CA ILE A 235 -11.01 18.57 -7.58
C ILE A 235 -10.62 17.87 -6.27
N LEU A 236 -10.77 18.55 -5.13
CA LEU A 236 -10.53 17.92 -3.82
C LEU A 236 -11.52 16.79 -3.50
N LEU A 237 -12.77 16.90 -3.94
CA LEU A 237 -13.74 15.81 -3.83
C LEU A 237 -13.39 14.61 -4.72
N GLY A 238 -12.87 14.84 -5.94
CA GLY A 238 -12.42 13.75 -6.81
C GLY A 238 -11.07 13.14 -6.41
N PHE A 239 -10.30 13.84 -5.58
CA PHE A 239 -9.12 13.30 -4.91
C PHE A 239 -9.47 12.31 -3.79
N PHE A 240 -10.69 12.39 -3.25
CA PHE A 240 -11.27 11.48 -2.25
C PHE A 240 -11.96 10.27 -2.92
#